data_AF-A0A2G8KQF9-F1
#
_entry.id   AF-A0A2G8KQF9-F1
#
_cell.length_a   1.000
_cell.length_b   1.000
_cell.length_c   1.000
_cell.angle_alpha   90.00
_cell.angle_beta   90.00
_cell.angle_gamma   90.00
#
_symmetry.space_group_name_H-M   'P 1'
#
loop_
_entity.id
_entity.type
_entity.pdbx_description
1 polymer ?
#
loop_
_entity_poly.entity_id
_entity_poly.type
_entity_poly.pdbx_seq_one_letter_code
_entity_poly.pdbx_strand_id
1 'polypeptide(L)'
;MVAEPHPSETRKTLYDSVVERLGVPPDETFFLVDGGTDFEAFVYSLGIPAINAYYHQNWEDVHGLFFYSLYHTHYETFRLVDEFIDEGFLCHRATGQFFAEMIRNIAESNIVNSDVTQYFKLIEHQATVLRNDYLERIIENDVRNISFDFLSAALEGFEHSANNFQYTILPAVDTDNPLAVRAINDQMMSLERVFISRELLPGEPVYRHTIIGPSSLFDNPARTFPGIVLALKDIDDDPDQEKRWSEVERQVVMLTQALQEATEVLKDFTSW
;
A
#
# COMPACT_ATOMS: atom_id res chain seq x y z
N MET A 1 8.73 -11.86 19.60
CA MET A 1 9.49 -12.07 18.34
C MET A 1 9.26 -13.51 17.89
N VAL A 2 8.88 -13.71 16.63
CA VAL A 2 8.63 -15.02 16.04
C VAL A 2 9.97 -15.65 15.64
N ALA A 3 10.18 -16.92 16.01
CA ALA A 3 11.38 -17.65 15.66
C ALA A 3 11.33 -18.10 14.18
N GLU A 4 12.49 -18.20 13.54
CA GLU A 4 12.58 -18.76 12.20
C GLU A 4 12.21 -20.28 12.22
N PRO A 5 11.43 -20.80 11.23
CA PRO A 5 10.94 -22.19 11.25
C PRO A 5 11.99 -23.29 11.12
N HIS A 6 13.06 -23.04 10.36
CA HIS A 6 14.17 -23.94 10.07
C HIS A 6 15.50 -23.36 10.57
N PRO A 7 15.64 -23.12 11.89
CA PRO A 7 16.71 -22.31 12.40
C PRO A 7 18.03 -23.01 12.09
N SER A 8 18.95 -22.31 11.43
CA SER A 8 20.34 -22.76 11.39
C SER A 8 20.92 -22.75 12.81
N GLU A 9 22.16 -23.20 13.00
CA GLU A 9 22.82 -23.16 14.32
C GLU A 9 22.85 -21.75 14.96
N THR A 10 22.59 -20.70 14.16
CA THR A 10 22.35 -19.34 14.63
C THR A 10 20.87 -19.12 14.93
N ARG A 11 20.52 -18.77 16.18
CA ARG A 11 19.15 -18.45 16.63
C ARG A 11 18.58 -17.18 15.95
N LYS A 12 18.20 -17.28 14.68
CA LYS A 12 17.62 -16.20 13.88
C LYS A 12 16.13 -16.01 14.19
N THR A 13 15.66 -14.76 14.09
CA THR A 13 14.24 -14.44 14.09
C THR A 13 13.65 -14.59 12.69
N LEU A 14 12.31 -14.62 12.59
CA LEU A 14 11.61 -14.58 11.30
C LEU A 14 12.05 -13.37 10.47
N TYR A 15 12.18 -12.21 11.11
CA TYR A 15 12.59 -10.96 10.48
C TYR A 15 14.02 -11.05 9.90
N ASP A 16 14.97 -11.60 10.66
CA ASP A 16 16.35 -11.77 10.18
C ASP A 16 16.40 -12.64 8.92
N SER A 17 15.56 -13.69 8.86
CA SER A 17 15.49 -14.57 7.69
C SER A 17 14.87 -13.88 6.48
N VAL A 18 13.84 -13.05 6.67
CA VAL A 18 13.21 -12.29 5.57
C VAL A 18 14.22 -11.30 4.97
N VAL A 19 14.89 -10.51 5.82
CA VAL A 19 15.92 -9.54 5.37
C VAL A 19 17.05 -10.25 4.62
N GLU A 20 17.56 -11.35 5.16
CA GLU A 20 18.64 -12.12 4.53
C GLU A 20 18.21 -12.73 3.18
N ARG A 21 17.01 -13.31 3.11
CA ARG A 21 16.52 -14.01 1.89
C ARG A 21 16.10 -13.04 0.79
N LEU A 22 15.50 -11.90 1.13
CA LEU A 22 15.14 -10.89 0.15
C LEU A 22 16.37 -10.10 -0.31
N GLY A 23 17.42 -10.01 0.52
CA GLY A 23 18.61 -9.22 0.22
C GLY A 23 18.34 -7.71 0.14
N VAL A 24 17.20 -7.26 0.66
CA VAL A 24 16.77 -5.86 0.67
C VAL A 24 16.94 -5.24 2.06
N PRO A 25 17.10 -3.92 2.15
CA PRO A 25 17.05 -3.22 3.43
C PRO A 25 15.76 -3.55 4.21
N PRO A 26 15.82 -3.61 5.56
CA PRO A 26 14.68 -3.66 6.47
C PRO A 26 13.40 -2.95 6.03
N ASP A 27 13.56 -1.70 5.62
CA ASP A 27 12.52 -0.74 5.23
C ASP A 27 11.90 -1.05 3.86
N GLU A 28 12.50 -1.95 3.09
CA GLU A 28 12.04 -2.39 1.77
C GLU A 28 11.52 -3.85 1.78
N THR A 29 11.37 -4.46 2.96
CA THR A 29 10.92 -5.86 3.10
C THR A 29 9.42 -6.07 2.86
N PHE A 30 8.64 -4.99 2.75
CA PHE A 30 7.20 -5.04 2.52
C PHE A 30 6.84 -4.52 1.13
N PHE A 31 6.01 -5.28 0.44
CA PHE A 31 5.49 -4.92 -0.87
C PHE A 31 4.04 -4.44 -0.76
N LEU A 32 3.60 -3.59 -1.69
CA LEU A 32 2.18 -3.30 -1.83
C LEU A 32 1.40 -4.59 -2.01
N VAL A 33 0.31 -4.70 -1.27
CA VAL A 33 -0.66 -5.78 -1.45
C VAL A 33 -1.17 -5.79 -2.89
N ASP A 34 -1.40 -6.98 -3.43
CA ASP A 34 -1.83 -7.19 -4.81
C ASP A 34 -3.20 -7.89 -4.89
N GLY A 35 -3.88 -7.79 -6.03
CA GLY A 35 -5.16 -8.49 -6.23
C GLY A 35 -5.03 -10.02 -6.12
N GLY A 36 -6.18 -10.69 -6.11
CA GLY A 36 -6.33 -12.14 -6.12
C GLY A 36 -6.81 -12.76 -4.81
N THR A 37 -7.22 -11.97 -3.81
CA THR A 37 -7.73 -12.48 -2.52
C THR A 37 -8.66 -11.48 -1.80
N ASP A 38 -9.23 -11.88 -0.68
CA ASP A 38 -10.37 -11.21 -0.03
C ASP A 38 -10.08 -9.79 0.49
N PHE A 39 -8.82 -9.41 0.71
CA PHE A 39 -8.50 -8.06 1.21
C PHE A 39 -8.78 -6.95 0.19
N GLU A 40 -8.97 -7.27 -1.09
CA GLU A 40 -9.17 -6.27 -2.15
C GLU A 40 -10.30 -5.29 -1.84
N ALA A 41 -11.44 -5.78 -1.36
CA ALA A 41 -12.56 -4.92 -1.02
C ALA A 41 -12.23 -3.99 0.16
N PHE A 42 -11.46 -4.48 1.13
CA PHE A 42 -11.05 -3.70 2.30
C PHE A 42 -10.10 -2.58 1.89
N VAL A 43 -9.09 -2.89 1.08
CA VAL A 43 -8.07 -1.93 0.66
C VAL A 43 -8.63 -1.01 -0.43
N TYR A 44 -8.94 -1.57 -1.61
CA TYR A 44 -9.18 -0.78 -2.81
C TYR A 44 -10.58 -0.14 -2.87
N SER A 45 -11.52 -0.59 -2.04
CA SER A 45 -12.89 -0.04 -2.00
C SER A 45 -13.22 0.71 -0.71
N LEU A 46 -12.68 0.29 0.44
CA LEU A 46 -13.06 0.81 1.77
C LEU A 46 -11.95 1.60 2.49
N GLY A 47 -10.71 1.57 2.01
CA GLY A 47 -9.58 2.28 2.63
C GLY A 47 -9.28 1.74 4.02
N ILE A 48 -9.27 0.41 4.15
CA ILE A 48 -8.89 -0.29 5.36
C ILE A 48 -7.53 -0.93 5.10
N PRO A 49 -6.47 -0.51 5.82
CA PRO A 49 -5.15 -1.12 5.67
C PRO A 49 -5.22 -2.62 5.88
N ALA A 50 -4.57 -3.38 5.00
CA ALA A 50 -4.51 -4.83 5.07
C ALA A 50 -3.09 -5.32 4.83
N ILE A 51 -2.84 -6.53 5.30
CA ILE A 51 -1.58 -7.23 5.11
C ILE A 51 -1.88 -8.66 4.73
N ASN A 52 -1.14 -9.16 3.75
CA ASN A 52 -1.10 -10.55 3.37
C ASN A 52 0.35 -11.01 3.47
N ALA A 53 0.56 -12.12 4.16
CA ALA A 53 1.87 -12.67 4.42
C ALA A 53 1.80 -14.20 4.37
N TYR A 54 2.68 -14.79 3.59
CA TYR A 54 2.76 -16.23 3.38
C TYR A 54 4.21 -16.62 3.13
N TYR A 55 4.53 -17.89 3.40
CA TYR A 55 5.79 -18.47 2.92
C TYR A 55 5.68 -18.71 1.43
N HIS A 56 6.72 -18.34 0.70
CA HIS A 56 6.82 -18.57 -0.73
C HIS A 56 8.11 -19.33 -1.05
N GLN A 57 8.03 -20.09 -2.14
CA GLN A 57 9.17 -20.75 -2.77
C GLN A 57 10.24 -19.73 -3.20
N ASN A 58 11.51 -20.12 -3.16
CA ASN A 58 12.60 -19.30 -3.66
C ASN A 58 12.49 -19.15 -5.18
N TRP A 59 12.56 -17.92 -5.66
CA TRP A 59 12.35 -17.59 -7.07
C TRP A 59 13.39 -18.26 -7.99
N GLU A 60 14.62 -18.41 -7.51
CA GLU A 60 15.71 -19.07 -8.25
C GLU A 60 15.45 -20.57 -8.48
N ASP A 61 14.75 -21.21 -7.54
CA ASP A 61 14.51 -22.66 -7.55
C ASP A 61 13.31 -23.06 -8.42
N VAL A 62 12.44 -22.11 -8.76
CA VAL A 62 11.15 -22.39 -9.44
C VAL A 62 11.10 -21.93 -10.90
N HIS A 63 12.22 -21.48 -11.47
CA HIS A 63 12.42 -21.22 -12.90
C HIS A 63 11.26 -20.47 -13.59
N GLY A 64 10.69 -19.46 -12.92
CA GLY A 64 9.61 -18.64 -13.47
C GLY A 64 8.19 -19.18 -13.27
N LEU A 65 7.99 -20.20 -12.42
CA LEU A 65 6.65 -20.59 -11.96
C LEU A 65 6.09 -19.54 -11.01
N PHE A 66 4.99 -18.91 -11.41
CA PHE A 66 4.32 -17.85 -10.65
C PHE A 66 3.55 -18.37 -9.42
N PHE A 67 3.09 -19.62 -9.47
CA PHE A 67 2.41 -20.32 -8.39
C PHE A 67 3.07 -21.68 -8.16
N TYR A 68 2.79 -22.34 -7.02
CA TYR A 68 3.18 -23.73 -6.84
C TYR A 68 2.44 -24.63 -7.84
N SER A 69 3.10 -25.70 -8.29
CA SER A 69 2.71 -26.47 -9.48
C SER A 69 1.32 -27.13 -9.44
N LEU A 70 0.71 -27.25 -8.26
CA LEU A 70 -0.55 -27.98 -8.06
C LEU A 70 -1.73 -27.07 -7.71
N TYR A 71 -1.54 -25.75 -7.77
CA TYR A 71 -2.57 -24.76 -7.48
C TYR A 71 -3.88 -25.00 -8.24
N HIS A 72 -5.02 -24.96 -7.54
CA HIS A 72 -6.37 -25.17 -8.09
C HIS A 72 -6.57 -26.51 -8.82
N THR A 73 -5.87 -27.56 -8.39
CA THR A 73 -6.04 -28.92 -8.93
C THR A 73 -6.58 -29.89 -7.88
N HIS A 74 -7.07 -31.05 -8.33
CA HIS A 74 -7.45 -32.14 -7.42
C HIS A 74 -6.28 -32.70 -6.59
N TYR A 75 -5.04 -32.28 -6.87
CA TYR A 75 -3.84 -32.71 -6.14
C TYR A 75 -3.53 -31.84 -4.91
N GLU A 76 -4.30 -30.77 -4.66
CA GLU A 76 -4.27 -29.99 -3.42
C GLU A 76 -4.83 -30.81 -2.25
N THR A 77 -3.99 -31.68 -1.72
CA THR A 77 -4.35 -32.64 -0.68
C THR A 77 -3.59 -32.35 0.61
N PHE A 78 -4.12 -32.81 1.73
CA PHE A 78 -3.40 -32.75 3.01
C PHE A 78 -1.99 -33.36 2.90
N ARG A 79 -1.88 -34.48 2.19
CA ARG A 79 -0.61 -35.17 1.94
C ARG A 79 0.43 -34.29 1.25
N LEU A 80 0.00 -33.45 0.29
CA LEU A 80 0.90 -32.50 -0.36
C LEU A 80 1.53 -31.55 0.67
N VAL A 81 0.71 -31.03 1.60
CA VAL A 81 1.20 -30.11 2.63
C VAL A 81 2.10 -30.83 3.63
N ASP A 82 1.64 -31.96 4.16
CA ASP A 82 2.28 -32.72 5.23
C ASP A 82 3.61 -33.36 4.82
N GLU A 83 3.72 -33.88 3.59
CA GLU A 83 4.93 -34.59 3.12
C GLU A 83 5.88 -33.72 2.29
N PHE A 84 5.42 -32.63 1.66
CA PHE A 84 6.23 -31.92 0.65
C PHE A 84 6.35 -30.41 0.85
N ILE A 85 5.31 -29.72 1.35
CA ILE A 85 5.34 -28.25 1.48
C ILE A 85 5.89 -27.83 2.85
N ASP A 86 5.39 -28.40 3.94
CA ASP A 86 5.74 -27.99 5.29
C ASP A 86 5.66 -29.18 6.27
N GLU A 87 6.61 -30.11 6.12
CA GLU A 87 6.74 -31.26 7.02
C GLU A 87 6.87 -30.78 8.48
N GLY A 88 5.94 -31.21 9.33
CA GLY A 88 5.88 -30.78 10.72
C GLY A 88 5.23 -29.40 10.96
N PHE A 89 4.67 -28.77 9.93
CA PHE A 89 3.88 -27.52 9.99
C PHE A 89 4.63 -26.34 10.63
N LEU A 90 5.94 -26.26 10.41
CA LEU A 90 6.80 -25.27 11.05
C LEU A 90 6.57 -23.87 10.47
N CYS A 91 6.44 -23.78 9.14
CA CYS A 91 6.14 -22.52 8.45
C CYS A 91 4.72 -22.05 8.78
N HIS A 92 3.73 -22.94 8.73
CA HIS A 92 2.35 -22.64 9.12
C HIS A 92 2.26 -22.15 10.57
N ARG A 93 2.99 -22.79 11.50
CA ARG A 93 3.07 -22.33 12.89
C ARG A 93 3.66 -20.93 12.98
N ALA A 94 4.76 -20.64 12.28
CA ALA A 94 5.38 -19.32 12.31
C ALA A 94 4.48 -18.24 11.70
N THR A 95 3.80 -18.52 10.58
CA THR A 95 2.80 -17.63 10.00
C THR A 95 1.66 -17.36 10.97
N GLY A 96 1.14 -18.39 11.64
CA GLY A 96 0.12 -18.24 12.68
C GLY A 96 0.59 -17.36 13.84
N GLN A 97 1.83 -17.54 14.30
CA GLN A 97 2.44 -16.70 15.34
C GLN A 97 2.64 -15.25 14.89
N PHE A 98 3.06 -15.03 13.64
CA PHE A 98 3.23 -13.70 13.06
C PHE A 98 1.91 -12.92 13.07
N PHE A 99 0.84 -13.50 12.53
CA PHE A 99 -0.46 -12.85 12.55
C PHE A 99 -1.02 -12.68 13.96
N ALA A 100 -0.82 -13.65 14.86
CA ALA A 100 -1.26 -13.54 16.25
C ALA A 100 -0.57 -12.37 16.97
N GLU A 101 0.74 -12.22 16.83
CA GLU A 101 1.49 -11.10 17.42
C GLU A 101 1.09 -9.75 16.80
N MET A 102 0.85 -9.71 15.49
CA MET A 102 0.39 -8.50 14.82
C MET A 102 -1.00 -8.07 15.30
N ILE A 103 -1.96 -9.01 15.36
CA ILE A 103 -3.31 -8.76 15.88
C ILE A 103 -3.22 -8.30 17.34
N ARG A 104 -2.43 -8.98 18.18
CA ARG A 104 -2.22 -8.60 19.57
C ARG A 104 -1.67 -7.19 19.68
N ASN A 105 -0.65 -6.84 18.90
CA ASN A 105 -0.06 -5.50 18.92
C ASN A 105 -1.08 -4.43 18.48
N ILE A 106 -1.85 -4.66 17.41
CA ILE A 106 -2.86 -3.69 16.94
C ILE A 106 -4.01 -3.55 17.94
N ALA A 107 -4.46 -4.65 18.55
CA ALA A 107 -5.61 -4.67 19.46
C ALA A 107 -5.30 -4.16 20.87
N GLU A 108 -4.06 -4.34 21.35
CA GLU A 108 -3.68 -4.00 22.74
C GLU A 108 -2.85 -2.72 22.87
N SER A 109 -2.31 -2.17 21.77
CA SER A 109 -1.56 -0.91 21.86
C SER A 109 -2.49 0.27 22.13
N ASN A 110 -2.16 1.09 23.13
CA ASN A 110 -2.92 2.31 23.43
C ASN A 110 -3.00 3.25 22.22
N ILE A 111 -1.87 3.40 21.52
CA ILE A 111 -1.74 4.15 20.28
C ILE A 111 -1.38 3.16 19.17
N VAL A 112 -2.08 3.24 18.04
CA VAL A 112 -1.82 2.39 16.88
C VAL A 112 -0.38 2.63 16.39
N ASN A 113 0.41 1.56 16.29
CA ASN A 113 1.82 1.64 15.90
C ASN A 113 1.99 1.72 14.38
N SER A 114 1.54 2.83 13.79
CA SER A 114 1.66 3.12 12.35
C SER A 114 2.57 4.33 12.14
N ASP A 115 3.47 4.24 11.17
CA ASP A 115 4.36 5.34 10.76
C ASP A 115 3.78 6.01 9.51
N VAL A 116 3.17 7.18 9.69
CA VAL A 116 2.53 7.93 8.59
C VAL A 116 3.57 8.44 7.56
N THR A 117 4.84 8.55 7.95
CA THR A 117 5.90 9.01 7.04
C THR A 117 6.26 7.96 6.00
N GLN A 118 6.08 6.67 6.30
CA GLN A 118 6.27 5.61 5.30
C GLN A 118 5.24 5.70 4.18
N TYR A 119 4.01 6.11 4.51
CA TYR A 119 2.98 6.32 3.51
C TYR A 119 3.32 7.52 2.60
N PHE A 120 3.84 8.61 3.17
CA PHE A 120 4.34 9.72 2.37
C PHE A 120 5.46 9.29 1.43
N LYS A 121 6.47 8.55 1.91
CA LYS A 121 7.59 8.06 1.07
C LYS A 121 7.11 7.21 -0.10
N LEU A 122 6.10 6.35 0.13
CA LEU A 122 5.45 5.61 -0.93
C LEU A 122 4.87 6.59 -1.97
N ILE A 123 4.03 7.51 -1.55
CA ILE A 123 3.36 8.48 -2.44
C ILE A 123 4.37 9.34 -3.21
N GLU A 124 5.46 9.77 -2.57
CA GLU A 124 6.53 10.54 -3.21
C GLU A 124 7.28 9.72 -4.28
N HIS A 125 7.63 8.47 -3.95
CA HIS A 125 8.21 7.56 -4.92
C HIS A 125 7.28 7.38 -6.12
N GLN A 126 5.99 7.16 -5.84
CA GLN A 126 4.97 6.99 -6.86
C GLN A 126 4.80 8.24 -7.75
N ALA A 127 4.85 9.43 -7.16
CA ALA A 127 4.81 10.72 -7.87
C ALA A 127 6.02 10.90 -8.77
N THR A 128 7.20 10.48 -8.31
CA THR A 128 8.42 10.49 -9.11
C THR A 128 8.30 9.55 -10.32
N VAL A 129 7.75 8.35 -10.13
CA VAL A 129 7.54 7.42 -11.25
C VAL A 129 6.50 7.94 -12.24
N LEU A 130 5.35 8.43 -11.76
CA LEU A 130 4.34 9.05 -12.63
C LEU A 130 4.95 10.20 -13.45
N ARG A 131 5.75 11.05 -12.78
CA ARG A 131 6.44 12.14 -13.42
C ARG A 131 7.37 11.64 -14.52
N ASN A 132 8.21 10.65 -14.24
CA ASN A 132 9.18 10.16 -15.23
C ASN A 132 8.52 9.44 -16.41
N ASP A 133 7.49 8.63 -16.15
CA ASP A 133 6.85 7.79 -17.17
C ASP A 133 5.86 8.56 -18.05
N TYR A 134 5.31 9.67 -17.54
CA TYR A 134 4.22 10.39 -18.20
C TYR A 134 4.48 11.88 -18.45
N LEU A 135 5.52 12.52 -17.87
CA LEU A 135 5.85 13.91 -18.21
C LEU A 135 6.10 14.09 -19.69
N GLU A 136 6.84 13.19 -20.34
CA GLU A 136 7.14 13.31 -21.77
C GLU A 136 5.82 13.32 -22.57
N ARG A 137 4.90 12.39 -22.29
CA ARG A 137 3.58 12.33 -22.95
C ARG A 137 2.71 13.55 -22.66
N ILE A 138 2.74 14.09 -21.44
CA ILE A 138 1.89 15.23 -21.07
C ILE A 138 2.47 16.55 -21.61
N ILE A 139 3.80 16.70 -21.62
CA ILE A 139 4.50 17.83 -22.23
C ILE A 139 4.38 17.80 -23.75
N GLU A 140 4.48 16.64 -24.40
CA GLU A 140 4.28 16.54 -25.85
C GLU A 140 2.84 16.89 -26.28
N ASN A 141 1.88 16.66 -25.40
CA ASN A 141 0.48 17.04 -25.55
C ASN A 141 0.18 18.47 -25.00
N ASP A 142 1.18 19.37 -24.98
CA ASP A 142 1.19 20.80 -24.53
C ASP A 142 0.01 21.67 -25.01
N VAL A 143 -0.84 21.15 -25.87
CA VAL A 143 -2.06 21.78 -26.38
C VAL A 143 -3.12 21.96 -25.28
N ARG A 144 -2.99 21.29 -24.11
CA ARG A 144 -4.06 21.22 -23.09
C ARG A 144 -3.75 21.82 -21.72
N ASN A 145 -2.52 22.30 -21.46
CA ASN A 145 -2.14 23.08 -20.26
C ASN A 145 -2.52 22.45 -18.89
N ILE A 146 -2.37 21.13 -18.74
CA ILE A 146 -2.59 20.44 -17.45
C ILE A 146 -1.40 20.74 -16.54
N SER A 147 -1.62 21.52 -15.47
CA SER A 147 -0.59 21.86 -14.48
C SER A 147 -0.53 20.84 -13.35
N PHE A 148 0.70 20.42 -13.00
CA PHE A 148 1.00 19.60 -11.83
C PHE A 148 1.47 20.43 -10.62
N ASP A 149 1.41 21.76 -10.70
CA ASP A 149 1.87 22.64 -9.63
C ASP A 149 1.03 22.44 -8.36
N PHE A 150 -0.28 22.32 -8.52
CA PHE A 150 -1.19 22.06 -7.40
C PHE A 150 -0.97 20.69 -6.78
N LEU A 151 -0.72 19.66 -7.59
CA LEU A 151 -0.38 18.32 -7.08
C LEU A 151 0.94 18.35 -6.32
N SER A 152 1.95 19.04 -6.86
CA SER A 152 3.27 19.18 -6.22
C SER A 152 3.16 19.93 -4.89
N ALA A 153 2.41 21.03 -4.85
CA ALA A 153 2.15 21.75 -3.60
C ALA A 153 1.36 20.91 -2.58
N ALA A 154 0.43 20.07 -3.02
CA ALA A 154 -0.31 19.17 -2.14
C ALA A 154 0.58 18.04 -1.57
N LEU A 155 1.52 17.53 -2.37
CA LEU A 155 2.54 16.58 -1.91
C LEU A 155 3.43 17.20 -0.82
N GLU A 156 3.96 18.40 -1.05
CA GLU A 156 4.77 19.13 -0.07
C GLU A 156 3.97 19.42 1.23
N GLY A 157 2.70 19.79 1.09
CA GLY A 157 1.81 20.00 2.23
C GLY A 157 1.61 18.72 3.05
N PHE A 158 1.40 17.59 2.38
CA PHE A 158 1.24 16.30 3.04
C PHE A 158 2.54 15.83 3.68
N GLU A 159 3.70 16.02 3.05
CA GLU A 159 5.02 15.76 3.63
C GLU A 159 5.20 16.47 4.96
N HIS A 160 4.96 17.78 4.96
CA HIS A 160 5.13 18.60 6.14
C HIS A 160 4.19 18.17 7.26
N SER A 161 2.93 17.90 6.93
CA SER A 161 1.93 17.43 7.89
C SER A 161 2.25 16.06 8.46
N ALA A 162 2.66 15.10 7.62
CA ALA A 162 3.07 13.76 8.06
C ALA A 162 4.29 13.79 8.99
N ASN A 163 5.32 14.58 8.64
CA ASN A 163 6.50 14.75 9.49
C ASN A 163 6.16 15.42 10.82
N ASN A 164 5.36 16.50 10.79
CA ASN A 164 4.94 17.19 12.00
C ASN A 164 4.06 16.28 12.89
N PHE A 165 3.16 15.50 12.29
CA PHE A 165 2.35 14.54 13.01
C PHE A 165 3.21 13.48 13.70
N GLN A 166 4.11 12.84 12.94
CA GLN A 166 4.92 11.72 13.42
C GLN A 166 5.93 12.14 14.51
N TYR A 167 6.55 13.30 14.36
CA TYR A 167 7.69 13.69 15.19
C TYR A 167 7.38 14.79 16.22
N THR A 168 6.27 15.51 16.08
CA THR A 168 5.89 16.58 17.00
C THR A 168 4.58 16.28 17.73
N ILE A 169 3.50 15.97 17.00
CA ILE A 169 2.16 15.80 17.59
C ILE A 169 2.09 14.47 18.35
N LEU A 170 2.41 13.35 17.69
CA LEU A 170 2.30 12.02 18.26
C LEU A 170 3.11 11.85 19.55
N PRO A 171 4.38 12.32 19.67
CA PRO A 171 5.13 12.22 20.92
C PRO A 171 4.62 13.15 22.04
N ALA A 172 3.84 14.18 21.70
CA ALA A 172 3.29 15.14 22.66
C ALA A 172 1.92 14.74 23.22
N VAL A 173 1.31 13.67 22.71
CA VAL A 173 -0.01 13.19 23.17
C VAL A 173 0.06 12.76 24.63
N ASP A 174 -0.87 13.28 25.44
CA ASP A 174 -1.10 12.79 26.81
C ASP A 174 -1.74 11.39 26.77
N THR A 175 -0.92 10.37 26.98
CA THR A 175 -1.35 8.96 26.96
C THR A 175 -2.24 8.58 28.15
N ASP A 176 -2.31 9.42 29.19
CA ASP A 176 -3.20 9.20 30.33
C ASP A 176 -4.62 9.74 30.05
N ASN A 177 -4.80 10.55 29.02
CA ASN A 177 -6.10 11.07 28.57
C ASN A 177 -6.70 10.18 27.47
N PRO A 178 -7.76 9.40 27.75
CA PRO A 178 -8.36 8.49 26.75
C PRO A 178 -8.94 9.21 25.53
N LEU A 179 -9.36 10.47 25.66
CA LEU A 179 -9.87 11.25 24.53
C LEU A 179 -8.75 11.74 23.62
N ALA A 180 -7.60 12.11 24.17
CA ALA A 180 -6.41 12.48 23.38
C ALA A 180 -5.87 11.27 22.61
N VAL A 181 -5.77 10.11 23.29
CA VAL A 181 -5.41 8.83 22.66
C VAL A 181 -6.42 8.41 21.59
N ARG A 182 -7.73 8.60 21.85
CA ARG A 182 -8.76 8.28 20.86
C ARG A 182 -8.65 9.18 19.63
N ALA A 183 -8.44 10.49 19.82
CA ALA A 183 -8.30 11.44 18.73
C ALA A 183 -7.13 11.07 17.81
N ILE A 184 -5.94 10.82 18.37
CA ILE A 184 -4.76 10.48 17.56
C ILE A 184 -4.93 9.14 16.80
N ASN A 185 -5.58 8.16 17.42
CA ASN A 185 -5.90 6.89 16.76
C ASN A 185 -6.91 7.07 15.63
N ASP A 186 -7.97 7.87 15.84
CA ASP A 186 -8.95 8.15 14.79
C ASP A 186 -8.29 8.88 13.61
N GLN A 187 -7.33 9.79 13.85
CA GLN A 187 -6.56 10.45 12.79
C GLN A 187 -5.75 9.45 11.96
N MET A 188 -4.97 8.58 12.62
CA MET A 188 -4.18 7.54 11.93
C MET A 188 -5.08 6.56 11.15
N MET A 189 -6.17 6.11 11.76
CA MET A 189 -7.12 5.19 11.12
C MET A 189 -7.89 5.84 9.96
N SER A 190 -8.08 7.15 9.98
CA SER A 190 -8.80 7.87 8.93
C SER A 190 -7.93 8.22 7.74
N LEU A 191 -6.60 8.27 7.91
CA LEU A 191 -5.67 8.65 6.84
C LEU A 191 -5.86 7.81 5.57
N GLU A 192 -5.93 6.48 5.69
CA GLU A 192 -6.15 5.59 4.55
C GLU A 192 -7.47 5.89 3.81
N ARG A 193 -8.52 6.23 4.57
CA ARG A 193 -9.86 6.46 4.03
C ARG A 193 -9.96 7.72 3.20
N VAL A 194 -9.09 8.70 3.43
CA VAL A 194 -9.02 9.91 2.62
C VAL A 194 -8.68 9.59 1.16
N PHE A 195 -7.90 8.53 0.94
CA PHE A 195 -7.52 8.10 -0.39
C PHE A 195 -8.58 7.27 -1.10
N ILE A 196 -9.78 7.13 -0.53
CA ILE A 196 -10.92 6.50 -1.19
C ILE A 196 -11.77 7.55 -1.88
N SER A 197 -11.72 7.52 -3.20
CA SER A 197 -12.59 8.35 -4.03
C SER A 197 -14.07 8.03 -3.79
N ARG A 198 -14.88 9.10 -3.79
CA ARG A 198 -16.35 8.97 -3.76
C ARG A 198 -16.88 8.28 -5.02
N GLU A 199 -16.16 8.45 -6.12
CA GLU A 199 -16.46 7.86 -7.42
C GLU A 199 -15.56 6.65 -7.70
N LEU A 200 -16.03 5.76 -8.56
CA LEU A 200 -15.22 4.64 -9.04
C LEU A 200 -14.10 5.17 -9.94
N LEU A 201 -12.99 4.44 -9.97
CA LEU A 201 -11.88 4.72 -10.88
C LEU A 201 -12.32 4.53 -12.34
N PRO A 202 -11.66 5.19 -13.32
CA PRO A 202 -12.06 5.13 -14.72
C PRO A 202 -12.09 3.69 -15.24
N GLY A 203 -13.24 3.24 -15.74
CA GLY A 203 -13.41 1.89 -16.29
C GLY A 203 -13.54 0.78 -15.26
N GLU A 204 -13.41 1.07 -13.97
CA GLU A 204 -13.42 0.06 -12.91
C GLU A 204 -14.81 -0.10 -12.26
N PRO A 205 -15.25 -1.34 -11.98
CA PRO A 205 -16.56 -1.58 -11.40
C PRO A 205 -16.61 -1.39 -9.88
N VAL A 206 -15.46 -1.47 -9.20
CA VAL A 206 -15.41 -1.55 -7.72
C VAL A 206 -14.31 -0.72 -7.07
N TYR A 207 -13.20 -0.46 -7.77
CA TYR A 207 -12.04 0.21 -7.17
C TYR A 207 -12.22 1.72 -7.06
N ARG A 208 -11.73 2.27 -5.95
CA ARG A 208 -11.88 3.69 -5.56
C ARG A 208 -10.59 4.30 -5.02
N HIS A 209 -9.61 3.48 -4.68
CA HIS A 209 -8.39 3.93 -4.02
C HIS A 209 -7.51 4.74 -4.98
N THR A 210 -7.17 5.97 -4.61
CA THR A 210 -6.48 6.92 -5.50
C THR A 210 -4.97 6.75 -5.52
N ILE A 211 -4.37 6.14 -4.48
CA ILE A 211 -2.91 5.89 -4.39
C ILE A 211 -2.49 4.53 -4.94
N ILE A 212 -3.16 3.45 -4.51
CA ILE A 212 -2.81 2.06 -4.85
C ILE A 212 -3.95 1.31 -5.53
N GLY A 213 -3.61 0.35 -6.38
CA GLY A 213 -4.55 -0.56 -7.02
C GLY A 213 -3.90 -1.93 -7.30
N PRO A 214 -4.68 -2.94 -7.72
CA PRO A 214 -4.14 -4.26 -8.05
C PRO A 214 -3.28 -4.22 -9.32
N SER A 215 -2.23 -5.03 -9.36
CA SER A 215 -1.26 -5.12 -10.47
C SER A 215 -1.92 -5.40 -11.81
N SER A 216 -3.03 -6.17 -11.81
CA SER A 216 -3.81 -6.48 -13.01
C SER A 216 -4.33 -5.25 -13.78
N LEU A 217 -4.40 -4.08 -13.14
CA LEU A 217 -4.80 -2.83 -13.78
C LEU A 217 -3.67 -2.17 -14.58
N PHE A 218 -2.43 -2.59 -14.35
CA PHE A 218 -1.25 -1.86 -14.78
C PHE A 218 -0.32 -2.73 -15.64
N ASP A 219 0.12 -2.18 -16.76
CA ASP A 219 1.20 -2.77 -17.56
C ASP A 219 2.59 -2.42 -16.98
N ASN A 220 2.66 -1.41 -16.09
CA ASN A 220 3.87 -0.96 -15.41
C ASN A 220 3.83 -1.36 -13.92
N PRO A 221 4.90 -1.99 -13.38
CA PRO A 221 4.95 -2.50 -12.01
C PRO A 221 4.88 -1.44 -10.91
N ALA A 222 4.99 -0.15 -11.24
CA ALA A 222 5.01 0.92 -10.24
C ALA A 222 3.69 1.02 -9.44
N ARG A 223 2.55 0.49 -9.96
CA ARG A 223 1.25 0.42 -9.25
C ARG A 223 0.82 1.75 -8.63
N THR A 224 1.02 2.84 -9.36
CA THR A 224 0.84 4.20 -8.85
C THR A 224 -0.42 4.84 -9.40
N PHE A 225 -1.11 5.59 -8.54
CA PHE A 225 -2.21 6.48 -8.91
C PHE A 225 -3.15 5.91 -9.99
N PRO A 226 -3.87 4.80 -9.69
CA PRO A 226 -4.63 4.04 -10.68
C PRO A 226 -5.61 4.90 -11.47
N GLY A 227 -6.23 5.91 -10.87
CA GLY A 227 -7.11 6.84 -11.57
C GLY A 227 -6.41 7.52 -12.77
N ILE A 228 -5.22 8.08 -12.54
CA ILE A 228 -4.45 8.78 -13.58
C ILE A 228 -3.96 7.78 -14.64
N VAL A 229 -3.43 6.64 -14.22
CA VAL A 229 -2.89 5.63 -15.15
C VAL A 229 -4.00 5.05 -16.04
N LEU A 230 -5.17 4.73 -15.48
CA LEU A 230 -6.33 4.24 -16.25
C LEU A 230 -6.89 5.32 -17.19
N ALA A 231 -6.86 6.58 -16.79
CA ALA A 231 -7.24 7.69 -17.67
C ALA A 231 -6.27 7.86 -18.86
N LEU A 232 -4.98 7.56 -18.66
CA LEU A 232 -3.94 7.62 -19.70
C LEU A 232 -3.83 6.36 -20.57
N LYS A 233 -4.43 5.24 -20.14
CA LYS A 233 -4.40 3.98 -20.87
C LYS A 233 -5.03 4.14 -22.25
N ASP A 234 -4.34 3.67 -23.30
CA ASP A 234 -4.78 3.71 -24.70
C ASP A 234 -5.29 5.09 -25.16
N ILE A 235 -4.82 6.17 -24.52
CA ILE A 235 -5.36 7.52 -24.76
C ILE A 235 -5.15 7.99 -26.19
N ASP A 236 -4.05 7.61 -26.84
CA ASP A 236 -3.72 8.04 -28.20
C ASP A 236 -4.64 7.41 -29.27
N ASP A 237 -5.25 6.26 -28.96
CA ASP A 237 -6.14 5.53 -29.87
C ASP A 237 -7.61 5.96 -29.76
N ASP A 238 -7.95 6.82 -28.79
CA ASP A 238 -9.33 7.25 -28.57
C ASP A 238 -9.74 8.38 -29.55
N PRO A 239 -10.89 8.26 -30.25
CA PRO A 239 -11.35 9.30 -31.16
C PRO A 239 -11.81 10.59 -30.47
N ASP A 240 -12.14 10.55 -29.18
CA ASP A 240 -12.59 11.69 -28.37
C ASP A 240 -11.49 12.13 -27.38
N GLN A 241 -10.44 12.72 -27.94
CA GLN A 241 -9.29 13.22 -27.19
C GLN A 241 -9.69 14.24 -26.11
N GLU A 242 -10.65 15.13 -26.39
CA GLU A 242 -11.06 16.15 -25.41
C GLU A 242 -11.62 15.51 -24.15
N LYS A 243 -12.54 14.55 -24.29
CA LYS A 243 -13.11 13.84 -23.15
C LYS A 243 -12.07 13.03 -22.38
N ARG A 244 -11.14 12.36 -23.06
CA ARG A 244 -10.10 11.56 -22.40
C ARG A 244 -9.15 12.43 -21.59
N TRP A 245 -8.68 13.55 -22.14
CA TRP A 245 -7.81 14.47 -21.42
C TRP A 245 -8.52 15.19 -20.28
N SER A 246 -9.82 15.51 -20.42
CA SER A 246 -10.62 15.99 -19.28
C SER A 246 -10.72 14.96 -18.16
N GLU A 247 -10.76 13.66 -18.47
CA GLU A 247 -10.72 12.61 -17.44
C GLU A 247 -9.36 12.56 -16.73
N VAL A 248 -8.25 12.71 -17.47
CA VAL A 248 -6.91 12.80 -16.87
C VAL A 248 -6.83 13.98 -15.89
N GLU A 249 -7.25 15.17 -16.33
CA GLU A 249 -7.30 16.37 -15.48
C GLU A 249 -8.15 16.13 -14.22
N ARG A 250 -9.31 15.52 -14.38
CA ARG A 250 -10.20 15.17 -13.27
C ARG A 250 -9.51 14.26 -12.24
N GLN A 251 -8.79 13.24 -12.69
CA GLN A 251 -8.08 12.31 -11.80
C GLN A 251 -6.91 12.99 -11.08
N VAL A 252 -6.19 13.90 -11.75
CA VAL A 252 -5.16 14.73 -11.12
C VAL A 252 -5.77 15.62 -10.02
N VAL A 253 -6.91 16.26 -10.29
CA VAL A 253 -7.64 17.08 -9.30
C VAL A 253 -8.10 16.24 -8.10
N MET A 254 -8.64 15.04 -8.33
CA MET A 254 -9.10 14.15 -7.27
C MET A 254 -7.95 13.69 -6.36
N LEU A 255 -6.79 13.33 -6.94
CA LEU A 255 -5.59 13.01 -6.17
C LEU A 255 -5.10 14.22 -5.37
N THR A 256 -5.06 15.40 -6.00
CA THR A 256 -4.67 16.66 -5.34
C THR A 256 -5.56 16.94 -4.13
N GLN A 257 -6.88 16.79 -4.27
CA GLN A 257 -7.83 16.97 -3.18
C GLN A 257 -7.62 15.94 -2.06
N ALA A 258 -7.40 14.67 -2.39
CA ALA A 258 -7.12 13.64 -1.39
C ALA A 258 -5.86 13.95 -0.57
N LEU A 259 -4.79 14.45 -1.20
CA LEU A 259 -3.56 14.86 -0.49
C LEU A 259 -3.78 16.08 0.42
N GLN A 260 -4.60 17.04 -0.03
CA GLN A 260 -4.99 18.18 0.80
C GLN A 260 -5.84 17.72 2.00
N GLU A 261 -6.80 16.82 1.79
CA GLU A 261 -7.59 16.23 2.88
C GLU A 261 -6.70 15.44 3.86
N ALA A 262 -5.70 14.70 3.36
CA ALA A 262 -4.76 13.96 4.19
C ALA A 262 -3.90 14.90 5.05
N THR A 263 -3.51 16.05 4.48
CA THR A 263 -2.84 17.13 5.20
C THR A 263 -3.70 17.64 6.36
N GLU A 264 -5.00 17.85 6.14
CA GLU A 264 -5.95 18.31 7.17
C GLU A 264 -6.19 17.26 8.25
N VAL A 265 -6.31 15.98 7.90
CA VAL A 265 -6.51 14.87 8.85
C VAL A 265 -5.37 14.78 9.87
N LEU A 266 -4.14 15.10 9.46
CA LEU A 266 -2.95 15.01 10.31
C LEU A 266 -2.63 16.30 11.10
N LYS A 267 -3.49 17.32 11.09
CA LYS A 267 -3.32 18.51 11.93
C LYS A 267 -3.48 18.20 13.41
N ASP A 268 -2.88 19.01 14.28
CA ASP A 268 -3.07 18.85 15.72
C ASP A 268 -4.50 19.24 16.11
N PHE A 269 -5.24 18.27 16.64
CA PHE A 269 -6.53 18.51 17.28
C PHE A 269 -6.48 18.23 18.78
N THR A 270 -5.35 17.79 19.34
CA THR A 270 -5.26 17.24 20.70
C THR A 270 -4.99 18.29 21.79
N SER A 271 -4.75 19.54 21.43
CA SER A 271 -4.32 20.65 22.30
C SER A 271 -5.45 21.39 23.02
N TRP A 272 -6.41 20.66 23.61
CA TRP A 272 -7.49 21.21 24.45
C TRP A 272 -7.10 21.36 25.93
#